data_AF-A0A4Q5UPM7-F1
#
_entry.id   AF-A0A4Q5UPM7-F1
#
_cell.length_a   1.000
_cell.length_b   1.000
_cell.length_c   1.000
_cell.angle_alpha   90.00
_cell.angle_beta   90.00
_cell.angle_gamma   90.00
#
_symmetry.space_group_name_H-M   'P 1'
#
loop_
_entity.id
_entity.type
_entity.pdbx_description
1 polymer ?
#
loop_
_entity_poly.entity_id
_entity_poly.type
_entity_poly.pdbx_seq_one_letter_code
_entity_poly.pdbx_strand_id
1 'polypeptide(L)'
;TEAIELRNRILENFEKALTVKDPIELQRLMNIVVVGGGPTGVELSGAIADMKRFVLPKDYPELDFSNMNIFLLEGSPKTLAVMSEKSSEQSQKYLERLGVTVRVNTIITDYDGKTATIKDGGTIETCTLIWAAGIKGNVPAGVDPALVVRGNRIKVNRQCQVEGFENLYVIGDVAYMEEPAYPKGHPQVAPVAMQMADLLVNNLVRKNMKSGKQHIQEFEYYDKGSMATVGRNLAVVDVPKPKLHFGGLMAWFIWMFLHLMLILGVKNRFFVFMNWVYNYFTRDQNLRLIMKHK
;
A
#
# COMPACT_ATOMS: atom_id res chain seq x y z
N THR A 1 1.45 -12.74 -6.98
CA THR A 1 1.91 -13.96 -6.29
C THR A 1 1.93 -13.74 -4.79
N GLU A 2 2.56 -12.67 -4.29
CA GLU A 2 2.63 -12.35 -2.85
C GLU A 2 1.28 -12.28 -2.13
N ALA A 3 0.26 -11.64 -2.72
CA ALA A 3 -1.08 -11.57 -2.11
C ALA A 3 -1.74 -12.96 -1.95
N ILE A 4 -1.49 -13.89 -2.87
CA ILE A 4 -2.00 -15.27 -2.78
C ILE A 4 -1.23 -16.02 -1.68
N GLU A 5 0.08 -15.87 -1.63
CA GLU A 5 0.93 -16.50 -0.62
C GLU A 5 0.58 -16.01 0.78
N LEU A 6 0.39 -14.69 0.96
CA LEU A 6 -0.07 -14.12 2.22
C LEU A 6 -1.40 -14.72 2.66
N ARG A 7 -2.38 -14.79 1.75
CA ARG A 7 -3.68 -15.40 2.04
C ARG A 7 -3.52 -16.86 2.45
N ASN A 8 -2.75 -17.65 1.69
CA ASN A 8 -2.48 -19.05 2.00
C ASN A 8 -1.86 -19.19 3.38
N ARG A 9 -0.83 -18.38 3.70
CA ARG A 9 -0.14 -18.39 4.99
C ARG A 9 -1.07 -18.10 6.16
N ILE A 10 -1.96 -17.13 6.01
CA ILE A 10 -2.97 -16.80 7.03
C ILE A 10 -3.92 -17.99 7.24
N LEU A 11 -4.42 -18.60 6.16
CA LEU A 11 -5.32 -19.75 6.25
C LEU A 11 -4.63 -20.97 6.86
N GLU A 12 -3.41 -21.29 6.44
CA GLU A 12 -2.60 -22.38 7.00
C GLU A 12 -2.34 -22.18 8.52
N ASN A 13 -2.17 -20.94 8.97
CA ASN A 13 -2.01 -20.64 10.39
C ASN A 13 -3.31 -20.92 11.16
N PHE A 14 -4.48 -20.63 10.59
CA PHE A 14 -5.77 -20.97 11.21
C PHE A 14 -6.06 -22.48 11.18
N GLU A 15 -5.70 -23.19 10.12
CA GLU A 15 -5.78 -24.65 10.09
C GLU A 15 -4.93 -25.29 11.21
N LYS A 16 -3.72 -24.76 11.44
CA LYS A 16 -2.88 -25.20 12.57
C LYS A 16 -3.50 -24.85 13.92
N ALA A 17 -4.07 -23.66 14.04
CA ALA A 17 -4.70 -23.17 15.27
C ALA A 17 -5.82 -24.10 15.77
N LEU A 18 -6.54 -24.78 14.86
CA LEU A 18 -7.57 -25.77 15.23
C LEU A 18 -7.03 -26.98 15.99
N THR A 19 -5.76 -27.33 15.81
CA THR A 19 -5.18 -28.57 16.35
C THR A 19 -4.22 -28.33 17.51
N VAL A 20 -3.77 -27.09 17.69
CA VAL A 20 -2.77 -26.74 18.70
C VAL A 20 -3.39 -26.72 20.09
N LYS A 21 -2.68 -27.29 21.07
CA LYS A 21 -3.14 -27.36 22.46
C LYS A 21 -2.51 -26.31 23.36
N ASP A 22 -1.33 -25.83 22.99
CA ASP A 22 -0.61 -24.80 23.73
C ASP A 22 -1.27 -23.43 23.48
N PRO A 23 -1.81 -22.76 24.51
CA PRO A 23 -2.43 -21.45 24.37
C PRO A 23 -1.48 -20.38 23.84
N ILE A 24 -0.18 -20.49 24.12
CA ILE A 24 0.82 -19.52 23.66
C ILE A 24 1.00 -19.65 22.14
N GLU A 25 1.20 -20.88 21.65
CA GLU A 25 1.29 -21.13 20.20
C GLU A 25 -0.02 -20.79 19.48
N LEU A 26 -1.17 -21.06 20.09
CA LEU A 26 -2.47 -20.63 19.56
C LEU A 26 -2.52 -19.11 19.38
N GLN A 27 -2.18 -18.36 20.42
CA GLN A 27 -2.18 -16.90 20.36
C GLN A 27 -1.21 -16.37 19.32
N ARG A 28 -0.03 -17.00 19.17
CA ARG A 28 0.97 -16.65 18.16
C ARG A 28 0.44 -16.84 16.72
N LEU A 29 -0.30 -17.91 16.47
CA LEU A 29 -0.96 -18.17 15.18
C LEU A 29 -2.11 -17.19 14.91
N MET A 30 -2.78 -16.72 15.96
CA MET A 30 -3.92 -15.79 15.88
C MET A 30 -3.52 -14.31 15.91
N ASN A 31 -2.24 -14.00 16.15
CA ASN A 31 -1.72 -12.64 16.04
C ASN A 31 -1.27 -12.37 14.60
N ILE A 32 -1.61 -11.18 14.09
CA ILE A 32 -1.10 -10.66 12.82
C ILE A 32 -0.48 -9.30 13.08
N VAL A 33 0.76 -9.12 12.62
CA VAL A 33 1.49 -7.85 12.72
C VAL A 33 1.68 -7.28 11.31
N VAL A 34 1.22 -6.05 11.11
CA VAL A 34 1.45 -5.27 9.90
C VAL A 34 2.41 -4.14 10.24
N VAL A 35 3.54 -4.07 9.53
CA VAL A 35 4.55 -3.03 9.71
C VAL A 35 4.41 -1.98 8.61
N GLY A 36 4.18 -0.73 9.00
CA GLY A 36 4.03 0.43 8.12
C GLY A 36 2.60 0.95 8.06
N GLY A 37 2.36 2.13 8.63
CA GLY A 37 1.11 2.87 8.62
C GLY A 37 0.88 3.72 7.37
N GLY A 38 1.55 3.43 6.26
CA GLY A 38 1.23 4.01 4.94
C GLY A 38 -0.09 3.46 4.36
N PRO A 39 -0.51 3.92 3.16
CA PRO A 39 -1.76 3.46 2.53
C PRO A 39 -1.89 1.94 2.48
N THR A 40 -0.86 1.22 2.05
CA THR A 40 -0.85 -0.24 1.95
C THR A 40 -1.09 -0.93 3.28
N GLY A 41 -0.39 -0.54 4.35
CA GLY A 41 -0.54 -1.20 5.65
C GLY A 41 -1.85 -0.85 6.34
N VAL A 42 -2.36 0.37 6.16
CA VAL A 42 -3.70 0.77 6.62
C VAL A 42 -4.79 -0.03 5.90
N GLU A 43 -4.72 -0.14 4.58
CA GLU A 43 -5.64 -0.93 3.74
C GLU A 43 -5.62 -2.41 4.12
N LEU A 44 -4.43 -3.01 4.24
CA LEU A 44 -4.29 -4.40 4.65
C LEU A 44 -4.84 -4.66 6.05
N SER A 45 -4.53 -3.79 7.02
CA SER A 45 -4.95 -3.99 8.41
C SER A 45 -6.46 -4.00 8.55
N GLY A 46 -7.16 -3.05 7.92
CA GLY A 46 -8.62 -3.02 8.03
C GLY A 46 -9.32 -4.03 7.12
N ALA A 47 -8.71 -4.46 6.00
CA ALA A 47 -9.19 -5.62 5.25
C ALA A 47 -9.14 -6.92 6.08
N ILE A 48 -8.04 -7.14 6.81
CA ILE A 48 -7.89 -8.27 7.74
C ILE A 48 -8.91 -8.15 8.89
N ALA A 49 -9.15 -6.94 9.40
CA ALA A 49 -10.16 -6.72 10.44
C ALA A 49 -11.60 -7.00 9.96
N ASP A 50 -11.93 -6.63 8.72
CA ASP A 50 -13.20 -7.00 8.10
C ASP A 50 -13.31 -8.53 7.92
N MET A 51 -12.24 -9.20 7.51
CA MET A 51 -12.20 -10.68 7.44
C MET A 51 -12.43 -11.33 8.80
N LYS A 52 -11.72 -10.87 9.84
CA LYS A 52 -11.90 -11.29 11.24
C LYS A 52 -13.36 -11.19 11.69
N ARG A 53 -14.06 -10.13 11.27
CA ARG A 53 -15.43 -9.86 11.72
C ARG A 53 -16.51 -10.60 10.95
N PHE A 54 -16.34 -10.76 9.64
CA PHE A 54 -17.45 -11.17 8.76
C PHE A 54 -17.25 -12.49 8.02
N VAL A 55 -16.00 -12.94 7.88
CA VAL A 55 -15.65 -14.09 7.03
C VAL A 55 -15.11 -15.23 7.88
N LEU A 56 -14.03 -14.99 8.61
CA LEU A 56 -13.30 -16.04 9.35
C LEU A 56 -14.17 -16.81 10.37
N PRO A 57 -15.06 -16.18 11.16
CA PRO A 57 -15.93 -16.91 12.09
C PRO A 57 -16.92 -17.87 11.41
N LYS A 58 -17.23 -17.66 10.12
CA LYS A 58 -18.10 -18.58 9.35
C LYS A 58 -17.30 -19.76 8.79
N ASP A 59 -16.07 -19.51 8.36
CA ASP A 59 -15.22 -20.52 7.74
C ASP A 59 -14.52 -21.42 8.78
N TYR A 60 -14.25 -20.91 9.99
CA TYR A 60 -13.63 -21.64 11.11
C TYR A 60 -14.44 -21.44 12.42
N PRO A 61 -15.67 -21.97 12.50
CA PRO A 61 -16.56 -21.77 13.65
C PRO A 61 -16.02 -22.33 14.96
N GLU A 62 -15.03 -23.22 14.92
CA GLU A 62 -14.36 -23.81 16.08
C GLU A 62 -13.33 -22.87 16.73
N LEU A 63 -12.91 -21.80 16.05
CA LEU A 63 -11.97 -20.80 16.57
C LEU A 63 -12.71 -19.57 17.09
N ASP A 64 -12.34 -19.13 18.30
CA ASP A 64 -12.82 -17.86 18.84
C ASP A 64 -11.98 -16.68 18.34
N PHE A 65 -12.42 -16.08 17.22
CA PHE A 65 -11.78 -14.91 16.63
C PHE A 65 -11.84 -13.65 17.50
N SER A 66 -12.54 -13.63 18.65
CA SER A 66 -12.39 -12.51 19.59
C SER A 66 -10.96 -12.40 20.12
N ASN A 67 -10.23 -13.53 20.19
CA ASN A 67 -8.83 -13.62 20.62
C ASN A 67 -7.81 -13.29 19.52
N MET A 68 -8.25 -13.12 18.27
CA MET A 68 -7.35 -12.76 17.16
C MET A 68 -6.92 -11.30 17.29
N ASN A 69 -5.61 -11.02 17.37
CA ASN A 69 -5.12 -9.64 17.46
C ASN A 69 -4.52 -9.19 16.13
N ILE A 70 -4.83 -7.95 15.74
CA ILE A 70 -4.25 -7.31 14.57
C ILE A 70 -3.49 -6.08 15.07
N PHE A 71 -2.19 -6.05 14.84
CA PHE A 71 -1.33 -4.93 15.20
C PHE A 71 -0.89 -4.19 13.94
N LEU A 72 -1.06 -2.86 13.92
CA LEU A 72 -0.44 -1.99 12.93
C LEU A 72 0.67 -1.18 13.62
N LEU A 73 1.91 -1.41 13.23
CA LEU A 73 3.07 -0.73 13.81
C LEU A 73 3.59 0.30 12.81
N GLU A 74 3.68 1.56 13.22
CA GLU A 74 4.14 2.66 12.39
C GLU A 74 5.30 3.39 13.06
N GLY A 75 6.39 3.62 12.33
CA GLY A 75 7.60 4.24 12.86
C GLY A 75 7.47 5.75 13.09
N SER A 76 6.59 6.42 12.36
CA SER A 76 6.28 7.84 12.54
C SER A 76 5.15 8.05 13.56
N PRO A 77 4.85 9.31 13.95
CA PRO A 77 3.82 9.60 14.94
C PRO A 77 2.37 9.37 14.49
N LYS A 78 2.12 9.06 13.20
CA LYS A 78 0.76 9.00 12.65
C LYS A 78 0.65 8.04 11.46
N THR A 79 -0.52 7.45 11.28
CA THR A 79 -0.86 6.72 10.05
C THR A 79 -1.07 7.70 8.89
N LEU A 80 -0.91 7.20 7.68
CA LEU A 80 -1.04 7.96 6.43
C LEU A 80 -0.25 9.28 6.46
N ALA A 81 1.00 9.25 6.93
CA ALA A 81 1.77 10.46 7.20
C ALA A 81 1.99 11.41 5.99
N VAL A 82 1.82 10.89 4.77
CA VAL A 82 1.89 11.65 3.50
C VAL A 82 0.58 12.38 3.14
N MET A 83 -0.51 12.08 3.85
CA MET A 83 -1.84 12.68 3.68
C MET A 83 -2.08 13.82 4.68
N SER A 84 -3.26 14.44 4.63
CA SER A 84 -3.63 15.49 5.57
C SER A 84 -3.72 14.98 7.02
N GLU A 85 -3.59 15.88 8.01
CA GLU A 85 -3.77 15.53 9.42
C GLU A 85 -5.16 14.92 9.67
N LYS A 86 -6.19 15.44 9.01
CA LYS A 86 -7.56 14.90 9.11
C LYS A 86 -7.63 13.45 8.64
N SER A 87 -7.01 13.13 7.50
CA SER A 87 -6.93 11.77 6.98
C SER A 87 -6.14 10.85 7.91
N SER A 88 -5.03 11.36 8.46
CA SER A 88 -4.20 10.63 9.41
C SER A 88 -5.00 10.23 10.66
N GLU A 89 -5.59 11.21 11.36
CA GLU A 89 -6.40 10.99 12.55
C GLU A 89 -7.62 10.09 12.31
N GLN A 90 -8.34 10.32 11.20
CA GLN A 90 -9.51 9.50 10.88
C GLN A 90 -9.14 8.06 10.57
N SER A 91 -8.03 7.83 9.86
CA SER A 91 -7.60 6.48 9.52
C SER A 91 -7.26 5.66 10.77
N GLN A 92 -6.57 6.27 11.74
CA GLN A 92 -6.30 5.63 13.03
C GLN A 92 -7.59 5.30 13.78
N LYS A 93 -8.52 6.27 13.92
CA LYS A 93 -9.83 6.05 14.56
C LYS A 93 -10.63 4.94 13.90
N TYR A 94 -10.58 4.84 12.57
CA TYR A 94 -11.26 3.79 11.83
C TYR A 94 -10.66 2.41 12.09
N LEU A 95 -9.33 2.29 12.09
CA LEU A 95 -8.63 1.05 12.41
C LEU A 95 -8.93 0.58 13.84
N GLU A 96 -8.82 1.47 14.81
CA GLU A 96 -9.11 1.18 16.23
C GLU A 96 -10.56 0.72 16.41
N ARG A 97 -11.50 1.37 15.71
CA ARG A 97 -12.92 0.97 15.73
C ARG A 97 -13.16 -0.41 15.09
N LEU A 98 -12.31 -0.84 14.17
CA LEU A 98 -12.32 -2.19 13.61
C LEU A 98 -11.63 -3.22 14.51
N GLY A 99 -11.07 -2.80 15.65
CA GLY A 99 -10.37 -3.66 16.59
C GLY A 99 -8.90 -3.89 16.27
N VAL A 100 -8.30 -3.04 15.43
CA VAL A 100 -6.86 -3.04 15.16
C VAL A 100 -6.15 -2.26 16.26
N THR A 101 -5.10 -2.84 16.84
CA THR A 101 -4.21 -2.15 17.78
C THR A 101 -3.17 -1.36 16.98
N VAL A 102 -3.35 -0.04 16.90
CA VAL A 102 -2.40 0.85 16.22
C VAL A 102 -1.33 1.31 17.20
N ARG A 103 -0.05 1.10 16.87
CA ARG A 103 1.10 1.59 17.64
C ARG A 103 1.98 2.45 16.74
N VAL A 104 1.89 3.76 16.93
CA VAL A 104 2.76 4.75 16.28
C VAL A 104 4.10 4.88 17.03
N ASN A 105 5.08 5.57 16.44
CA ASN A 105 6.45 5.68 16.97
C ASN A 105 7.09 4.32 17.32
N THR A 106 6.66 3.25 16.65
CA THR A 106 7.03 1.87 16.95
C THR A 106 7.79 1.29 15.76
N ILE A 107 9.05 0.93 15.98
CA ILE A 107 9.93 0.41 14.93
C ILE A 107 10.28 -1.04 15.25
N ILE A 108 9.96 -1.95 14.32
CA ILE A 108 10.44 -3.34 14.36
C ILE A 108 11.91 -3.38 13.94
N THR A 109 12.71 -4.11 14.70
CA THR A 109 14.15 -4.29 14.47
C THR A 109 14.51 -5.70 14.04
N ASP A 110 13.72 -6.71 14.44
CA ASP A 110 14.00 -8.11 14.13
C ASP A 110 12.71 -8.96 14.09
N TYR A 111 12.76 -10.09 13.39
CA TYR A 111 11.69 -11.09 13.35
C TYR A 111 12.26 -12.47 13.02
N ASP A 112 12.12 -13.40 13.96
CA ASP A 112 12.67 -14.76 13.84
C ASP A 112 11.68 -15.78 13.23
N GLY A 113 10.51 -15.31 12.80
CA GLY A 113 9.41 -16.16 12.32
C GLY A 113 8.32 -16.47 13.37
N LYS A 114 8.55 -16.09 14.63
CA LYS A 114 7.62 -16.31 15.76
C LYS A 114 7.48 -15.11 16.69
N THR A 115 8.53 -14.31 16.82
CA THR A 115 8.61 -13.16 17.71
C THR A 115 9.13 -11.96 16.94
N ALA A 116 8.33 -10.88 16.93
CA ALA A 116 8.71 -9.60 16.36
C ALA A 116 9.28 -8.71 17.47
N THR A 117 10.51 -8.23 17.28
CA THR A 117 11.24 -7.41 18.27
C THR A 117 11.11 -5.93 17.92
N ILE A 118 10.72 -5.13 18.90
CA ILE A 118 10.58 -3.68 18.80
C ILE A 118 11.85 -3.02 19.33
N LYS A 119 12.22 -1.87 18.75
CA LYS A 119 13.43 -1.11 19.08
C LYS A 119 13.58 -0.75 20.57
N ASP A 120 12.47 -0.60 21.30
CA ASP A 120 12.45 -0.29 22.74
C ASP A 120 12.61 -1.53 23.64
N GLY A 121 12.82 -2.71 23.04
CA GLY A 121 12.97 -3.99 23.74
C GLY A 121 11.65 -4.76 23.91
N GLY A 122 10.51 -4.19 23.54
CA GLY A 122 9.24 -4.90 23.54
C GLY A 122 9.18 -6.01 22.47
N THR A 123 8.37 -7.03 22.70
CA THR A 123 8.15 -8.12 21.75
C THR A 123 6.67 -8.35 21.46
N ILE A 124 6.36 -8.85 20.26
CA ILE A 124 5.03 -9.33 19.88
C ILE A 124 5.17 -10.73 19.29
N GLU A 125 4.51 -11.71 19.90
CA GLU A 125 4.41 -13.06 19.38
C GLU A 125 3.48 -13.10 18.16
N THR A 126 3.99 -13.53 17.01
CA THR A 126 3.22 -13.67 15.78
C THR A 126 3.87 -14.67 14.82
N CYS A 127 3.06 -15.53 14.19
CA CYS A 127 3.50 -16.34 13.03
C CYS A 127 3.28 -15.62 11.70
N THR A 128 2.68 -14.42 11.71
CA THR A 128 2.34 -13.62 10.54
C THR A 128 2.83 -12.18 10.72
N LEU A 129 3.97 -11.85 10.11
CA LEU A 129 4.45 -10.48 9.99
C LEU A 129 4.39 -10.04 8.53
N ILE A 130 3.67 -8.95 8.28
CA ILE A 130 3.45 -8.38 6.95
C ILE A 130 4.22 -7.06 6.88
N TRP A 131 5.24 -7.00 6.03
CA TRP A 131 6.07 -5.81 5.87
C TRP A 131 5.54 -4.92 4.74
N ALA A 132 4.89 -3.82 5.11
CA ALA A 132 4.33 -2.82 4.19
C ALA A 132 5.04 -1.44 4.31
N ALA A 133 6.18 -1.39 5.01
CA ALA A 133 6.90 -0.16 5.31
C ALA A 133 8.14 0.02 4.42
N GLY A 134 8.22 1.16 3.75
CA GLY A 134 9.43 1.56 3.04
C GLY A 134 9.72 0.73 1.79
N ILE A 135 10.00 1.41 0.70
CA ILE A 135 10.40 0.78 -0.56
C ILE A 135 11.78 1.28 -0.98
N LYS A 136 12.46 0.47 -1.77
CA LYS A 136 13.73 0.82 -2.41
C LYS A 136 13.60 0.54 -3.90
N GLY A 137 14.17 1.40 -4.73
CA GLY A 137 14.27 1.13 -6.16
C GLY A 137 15.14 -0.10 -6.43
N ASN A 138 14.74 -0.87 -7.44
CA ASN A 138 15.58 -1.95 -7.96
C ASN A 138 16.51 -1.35 -9.03
N VAL A 139 17.73 -1.00 -8.62
CA VAL A 139 18.72 -0.37 -9.52
C VAL A 139 19.36 -1.45 -10.40
N PRO A 140 19.32 -1.33 -11.74
CA PRO A 140 19.98 -2.27 -12.63
C PRO A 140 21.50 -2.34 -12.40
N ALA A 141 22.08 -3.51 -12.65
CA ALA A 141 23.53 -3.67 -12.65
C ALA A 141 24.19 -2.75 -13.70
N GLY A 142 25.35 -2.19 -13.35
CA GLY A 142 26.12 -1.31 -14.24
C GLY A 142 25.77 0.18 -14.15
N VAL A 143 24.76 0.57 -13.37
CA VAL A 143 24.53 1.98 -13.03
C VAL A 143 25.64 2.48 -12.10
N ASP A 144 26.23 3.63 -12.42
CA ASP A 144 27.24 4.27 -11.58
C ASP A 144 26.66 4.58 -10.19
N PRO A 145 27.26 4.05 -9.10
CA PRO A 145 26.83 4.34 -7.73
C PRO A 145 26.77 5.82 -7.38
N ALA A 146 27.56 6.69 -8.04
CA ALA A 146 27.52 8.14 -7.82
C ALA A 146 26.19 8.80 -8.27
N LEU A 147 25.46 8.14 -9.18
CA LEU A 147 24.14 8.56 -9.65
C LEU A 147 23.02 8.03 -8.76
N VAL A 148 23.31 7.14 -7.81
CA VAL A 148 22.32 6.52 -6.94
C VAL A 148 22.25 7.29 -5.62
N VAL A 149 21.04 7.67 -5.21
CA VAL A 149 20.76 8.35 -3.94
C VAL A 149 20.00 7.45 -2.98
N ARG A 150 19.69 7.99 -1.80
CA ARG A 150 18.91 7.33 -0.75
C ARG A 150 17.64 6.68 -1.33
N GLY A 151 17.41 5.43 -0.94
CA GLY A 151 16.27 4.64 -1.40
C GLY A 151 16.53 3.90 -2.71
N ASN A 152 17.79 3.79 -3.15
CA ASN A 152 18.18 3.14 -4.40
C ASN A 152 17.49 3.79 -5.61
N ARG A 153 17.55 5.11 -5.69
CA ARG A 153 16.94 5.90 -6.77
C ARG A 153 18.03 6.56 -7.60
N ILE A 154 17.84 6.64 -8.91
CA ILE A 154 18.80 7.16 -9.89
C ILE A 154 18.47 8.62 -10.17
N LYS A 155 19.46 9.51 -10.06
CA LYS A 155 19.31 10.95 -10.36
C LYS A 155 18.93 11.17 -11.82
N VAL A 156 17.87 11.95 -12.03
CA VAL A 156 17.44 12.39 -13.34
C VAL A 156 17.15 13.89 -13.36
N ASN A 157 17.33 14.52 -14.52
CA ASN A 157 16.88 15.89 -14.77
C ASN A 157 15.35 15.95 -14.97
N ARG A 158 14.79 17.16 -15.12
CA ARG A 158 13.34 17.35 -15.34
C ARG A 158 12.80 16.80 -16.66
N GLN A 159 13.65 16.22 -17.51
CA GLN A 159 13.25 15.53 -18.75
C GLN A 159 13.30 14.00 -18.59
N CYS A 160 13.44 13.50 -17.35
CA CYS A 160 13.65 12.09 -17.00
C CYS A 160 14.98 11.51 -17.51
N GLN A 161 15.94 12.33 -17.95
CA GLN A 161 17.24 11.85 -18.40
C GLN A 161 18.18 11.64 -17.22
N VAL A 162 18.95 10.56 -17.26
CA VAL A 162 20.01 10.32 -16.28
C VAL A 162 21.09 11.39 -16.39
N GLU A 163 21.52 11.92 -15.25
CA GLU A 163 22.55 12.94 -15.20
C GLU A 163 23.84 12.46 -15.90
N GLY A 164 24.36 13.26 -16.85
CA GLY A 164 25.51 12.90 -17.68
C GLY A 164 25.20 12.10 -18.96
N PHE A 165 23.94 11.75 -19.22
CA PHE A 165 23.54 10.98 -20.41
C PHE A 165 22.45 11.68 -21.22
N GLU A 166 22.56 11.65 -22.56
CA GLU A 166 21.54 12.24 -23.44
C GLU A 166 20.46 11.25 -23.88
N ASN A 167 20.78 9.95 -23.88
CA ASN A 167 19.99 8.86 -24.44
C ASN A 167 19.49 7.84 -23.40
N LEU A 168 19.76 8.07 -22.11
CA LEU A 168 19.32 7.20 -21.02
C LEU A 168 18.26 7.92 -20.17
N TYR A 169 17.15 7.23 -19.91
CA TYR A 169 16.01 7.79 -19.18
C TYR A 169 15.55 6.84 -18.07
N VAL A 170 15.14 7.40 -16.94
CA VAL A 170 14.57 6.65 -15.81
C VAL A 170 13.31 7.36 -15.33
N ILE A 171 12.23 6.59 -15.10
CA ILE A 171 10.93 7.10 -14.64
C ILE A 171 10.40 6.24 -13.48
N GLY A 172 9.36 6.72 -12.80
CA GLY A 172 8.69 6.00 -11.74
C GLY A 172 9.53 5.86 -10.46
N ASP A 173 9.33 4.77 -9.73
CA ASP A 173 9.85 4.65 -8.35
C ASP A 173 11.38 4.62 -8.24
N VAL A 174 12.07 4.27 -9.33
CA VAL A 174 13.54 4.27 -9.39
C VAL A 174 14.09 5.66 -9.77
N ALA A 175 13.28 6.56 -10.32
CA ALA A 175 13.73 7.92 -10.64
C ALA A 175 13.82 8.79 -9.39
N TYR A 176 14.90 9.55 -9.25
CA TYR A 176 15.04 10.65 -8.30
C TYR A 176 15.13 11.96 -9.09
N MET A 177 14.03 12.72 -9.06
CA MET A 177 13.91 13.99 -9.78
C MET A 177 13.53 15.09 -8.81
N GLU A 178 14.37 16.11 -8.70
CA GLU A 178 14.07 17.28 -7.89
C GLU A 178 13.31 18.33 -8.71
N GLU A 179 12.33 18.97 -8.08
CA GLU A 179 11.69 20.17 -8.58
C GLU A 179 11.36 21.11 -7.40
N PRO A 180 11.04 22.41 -7.63
CA PRO A 180 10.81 23.35 -6.54
C PRO A 180 9.76 22.91 -5.51
N ALA A 181 8.70 22.23 -5.96
CA ALA A 181 7.67 21.66 -5.08
C ALA A 181 8.08 20.35 -4.39
N TYR A 182 9.06 19.63 -4.94
CA TYR A 182 9.57 18.34 -4.46
C TYR A 182 11.10 18.34 -4.43
N PRO A 183 11.73 19.07 -3.49
CA PRO A 183 13.19 19.23 -3.42
C PRO A 183 13.93 17.96 -3.00
N LYS A 184 13.22 16.88 -2.65
CA LYS A 184 13.78 15.59 -2.22
C LYS A 184 13.27 14.43 -3.07
N GLY A 185 12.90 14.71 -4.30
CA GLY A 185 12.26 13.72 -5.18
C GLY A 185 10.75 13.64 -4.97
N HIS A 186 10.05 13.20 -6.02
CA HIS A 186 8.63 12.87 -5.97
C HIS A 186 8.34 11.66 -5.08
N PRO A 187 7.11 11.55 -4.53
CA PRO A 187 6.64 10.32 -3.90
C PRO A 187 6.65 9.16 -4.90
N GLN A 188 6.94 7.96 -4.41
CA GLN A 188 6.98 6.73 -5.19
C GLN A 188 5.55 6.17 -5.31
N VAL A 189 4.75 6.80 -6.17
CA VAL A 189 3.33 6.48 -6.39
C VAL A 189 3.02 6.39 -7.88
N ALA A 190 2.04 5.55 -8.24
CA ALA A 190 1.67 5.31 -9.64
C ALA A 190 1.35 6.59 -10.45
N PRO A 191 0.64 7.62 -9.91
CA PRO A 191 0.38 8.85 -10.66
C PRO A 191 1.65 9.61 -11.09
N VAL A 192 2.72 9.56 -10.30
CA VAL A 192 4.01 10.16 -10.66
C VAL A 192 4.62 9.40 -11.83
N ALA A 193 4.68 8.06 -11.74
CA ALA A 193 5.21 7.22 -12.81
C ALA A 193 4.45 7.39 -14.13
N MET A 194 3.12 7.48 -14.08
CA MET A 194 2.27 7.71 -15.25
C MET A 194 2.53 9.09 -15.88
N GLN A 195 2.58 10.16 -15.08
CA GLN A 195 2.84 11.50 -15.61
C GLN A 195 4.26 11.62 -16.18
N MET A 196 5.25 10.97 -15.56
CA MET A 196 6.62 10.91 -16.09
C MET A 196 6.66 10.16 -17.44
N ALA A 197 5.89 9.07 -17.57
CA ALA A 197 5.77 8.35 -18.84
C ALA A 197 5.14 9.22 -19.94
N ASP A 198 4.03 9.91 -19.63
CA ASP A 198 3.36 10.82 -20.56
C ASP A 198 4.31 11.93 -21.04
N LEU A 199 5.07 12.54 -20.12
CA LEU A 199 6.09 13.53 -20.46
C LEU A 199 7.16 12.93 -21.38
N LEU A 200 7.73 11.79 -20.99
CA LEU A 200 8.84 11.17 -21.71
C LEU A 200 8.43 10.82 -23.15
N VAL A 201 7.25 10.22 -23.34
CA VAL A 201 6.72 9.89 -24.66
C VAL A 201 6.58 11.15 -25.53
N ASN A 202 5.97 12.21 -24.99
CA ASN A 202 5.81 13.47 -25.73
C ASN A 202 7.17 14.09 -26.12
N ASN A 203 8.15 14.05 -25.21
CA ASN A 203 9.49 14.57 -25.49
C ASN A 203 10.24 13.74 -26.53
N LEU A 204 10.14 12.42 -26.50
CA LEU A 204 10.76 11.54 -27.51
C LEU A 204 10.16 11.77 -28.91
N VAL A 205 8.83 11.91 -29.00
CA VAL A 205 8.14 12.23 -30.26
C VAL A 205 8.62 13.57 -30.83
N ARG A 206 8.72 14.61 -30.00
CA ARG A 206 9.22 15.92 -30.44
C ARG A 206 10.69 15.88 -30.87
N LYS A 207 11.54 15.11 -30.17
CA LYS A 207 12.95 14.90 -30.59
C LYS A 207 13.04 14.27 -31.99
N ASN A 208 12.16 13.32 -32.31
CA ASN A 208 12.17 12.62 -33.60
C ASN A 208 11.64 13.46 -34.78
N MET A 209 10.73 14.41 -34.55
CA MET A 209 10.09 15.20 -35.62
C MET A 209 10.99 16.28 -36.25
N LYS A 210 12.30 16.36 -35.93
CA LYS A 210 13.25 17.39 -36.41
C LYS A 210 12.84 18.85 -36.13
N SER A 211 11.81 19.10 -35.33
CA SER A 211 11.29 20.44 -34.99
C SER A 211 12.21 21.27 -34.07
N GLY A 212 13.49 20.90 -33.95
CA GLY A 212 14.46 21.56 -33.08
C GLY A 212 14.27 21.27 -31.58
N LYS A 213 15.35 21.43 -30.81
CA LYS A 213 15.39 21.29 -29.34
C LYS A 213 14.47 22.30 -28.59
N GLN A 214 13.80 23.21 -29.29
CA GLN A 214 13.09 24.36 -28.72
C GLN A 214 11.74 24.03 -28.03
N HIS A 215 11.28 22.78 -28.03
CA HIS A 215 9.98 22.40 -27.45
C HIS A 215 10.02 21.18 -26.51
N ILE A 216 11.18 20.88 -25.89
CA ILE A 216 11.24 19.84 -24.87
C ILE A 216 10.60 20.37 -23.58
N GLN A 217 9.64 19.62 -23.05
CA GLN A 217 8.95 19.97 -21.81
C GLN A 217 9.72 19.46 -20.60
N GLU A 218 9.67 20.24 -19.52
CA GLU A 218 10.12 19.84 -18.21
C GLU A 218 8.96 19.24 -17.41
N PHE A 219 9.27 18.29 -16.53
CA PHE A 219 8.32 17.68 -15.64
C PHE A 219 7.90 18.65 -14.54
N GLU A 220 6.59 18.69 -14.30
CA GLU A 220 5.95 19.26 -13.12
C GLU A 220 4.89 18.30 -12.63
N TYR A 221 5.01 17.83 -11.38
CA TYR A 221 4.04 16.86 -10.88
C TYR A 221 2.73 17.56 -10.53
N TYR A 222 1.66 17.13 -11.20
CA TYR A 222 0.30 17.54 -10.84
C TYR A 222 -0.32 16.54 -9.87
N ASP A 223 -0.33 16.88 -8.59
CA ASP A 223 -0.98 16.07 -7.57
C ASP A 223 -2.51 16.06 -7.73
N LYS A 224 -3.04 14.90 -8.12
CA LYS A 224 -4.48 14.65 -8.28
C LYS A 224 -5.19 14.36 -6.96
N GLY A 225 -4.43 14.25 -5.87
CA GLY A 225 -4.92 13.89 -4.55
C GLY A 225 -4.62 12.45 -4.16
N SER A 226 -4.98 12.14 -2.92
CA SER A 226 -4.66 10.88 -2.27
C SER A 226 -5.90 10.30 -1.64
N MET A 227 -5.99 8.98 -1.64
CA MET A 227 -7.09 8.26 -1.02
C MET A 227 -6.57 6.95 -0.43
N ALA A 228 -7.17 6.51 0.66
CA ALA A 228 -6.89 5.23 1.27
C ALA A 228 -8.19 4.63 1.83
N THR A 229 -8.42 3.34 1.59
CA THR A 229 -9.53 2.62 2.24
C THR A 229 -9.03 1.97 3.51
N VAL A 230 -9.65 2.27 4.65
CA VAL A 230 -9.34 1.55 5.88
C VAL A 230 -10.09 0.24 5.90
N GLY A 231 -11.37 0.25 5.57
CA GLY A 231 -12.21 -0.94 5.55
C GLY A 231 -13.54 -0.62 4.93
N ARG A 232 -14.50 -1.50 5.15
CA ARG A 232 -15.82 -1.35 4.57
C ARG A 232 -16.51 -0.07 5.06
N ASN A 233 -16.92 0.79 4.12
CA ASN A 233 -17.50 2.12 4.37
C ASN A 233 -16.56 3.11 5.04
N LEU A 234 -15.27 2.82 5.09
CA LEU A 234 -14.28 3.63 5.76
C LEU A 234 -13.14 3.90 4.81
N ALA A 235 -13.14 5.11 4.26
CA ALA A 235 -12.03 5.63 3.50
C ALA A 235 -11.76 7.07 3.91
N VAL A 236 -10.61 7.57 3.47
CA VAL A 236 -10.23 8.98 3.55
C VAL A 236 -9.78 9.42 2.17
N VAL A 237 -10.15 10.63 1.78
CA VAL A 237 -9.82 11.24 0.48
C VAL A 237 -9.40 12.67 0.72
N ASP A 238 -8.22 13.03 0.22
CA ASP A 238 -7.72 14.40 0.18
C ASP A 238 -7.62 14.88 -1.27
N VAL A 239 -8.23 16.02 -1.54
CA VAL A 239 -8.15 16.72 -2.83
C VAL A 239 -7.26 17.96 -2.63
N PRO A 240 -6.16 18.11 -3.39
CA PRO A 240 -5.25 19.26 -3.23
C PRO A 240 -5.85 20.57 -3.72
N LYS A 241 -6.63 20.53 -4.82
CA LYS A 241 -7.21 21.70 -5.48
C LYS A 241 -8.65 21.44 -5.94
N PRO A 242 -9.67 22.04 -5.30
CA PRO A 242 -9.62 22.81 -4.03
C PRO A 242 -9.20 21.92 -2.85
N LYS A 243 -8.62 22.51 -1.80
CA LYS A 243 -8.10 21.80 -0.61
C LYS A 243 -9.24 21.20 0.24
N LEU A 244 -9.77 20.06 -0.19
CA LEU A 244 -10.91 19.37 0.42
C LEU A 244 -10.50 18.05 1.05
N HIS A 245 -11.25 17.65 2.06
CA HIS A 245 -11.09 16.38 2.75
C HIS A 245 -12.45 15.72 2.93
N PHE A 246 -12.51 14.42 2.62
CA PHE A 246 -13.69 13.59 2.81
C PHE A 246 -13.32 12.35 3.61
N GLY A 247 -14.23 11.93 4.51
CA GLY A 247 -14.05 10.74 5.35
C GLY A 247 -15.26 9.81 5.30
N GLY A 248 -15.06 8.58 5.77
CA GLY A 248 -16.11 7.59 6.02
C GLY A 248 -16.78 7.12 4.74
N LEU A 249 -18.11 7.00 4.78
CA LEU A 249 -18.90 6.40 3.71
C LEU A 249 -18.84 7.21 2.41
N MET A 250 -18.82 8.55 2.50
CA MET A 250 -18.73 9.41 1.31
C MET A 250 -17.37 9.26 0.62
N ALA A 251 -16.28 9.26 1.38
CA ALA A 251 -14.95 8.97 0.86
C ALA A 251 -14.87 7.58 0.23
N TRP A 252 -15.54 6.60 0.85
CA TRP A 252 -15.58 5.23 0.34
C TRP A 252 -16.31 5.13 -1.01
N PHE A 253 -17.41 5.86 -1.20
CA PHE A 253 -18.07 5.95 -2.50
C PHE A 253 -17.20 6.63 -3.56
N ILE A 254 -16.50 7.71 -3.21
CA ILE A 254 -15.56 8.39 -4.12
C ILE A 254 -14.46 7.42 -4.55
N TRP A 255 -13.86 6.72 -3.58
CA TRP A 255 -12.84 5.71 -3.84
C TRP A 255 -13.35 4.62 -4.77
N MET A 256 -14.53 4.05 -4.51
CA MET A 256 -15.12 3.00 -5.33
C MET A 256 -15.35 3.46 -6.78
N PHE A 257 -15.87 4.67 -6.95
CA PHE A 257 -16.11 5.26 -8.26
C PHE A 257 -14.81 5.47 -9.04
N LEU A 258 -13.79 6.07 -8.41
CA LEU A 258 -12.50 6.32 -9.06
C LEU A 258 -11.76 5.01 -9.38
N HIS A 259 -11.74 4.06 -8.45
CA HIS A 259 -11.14 2.75 -8.68
C HIS A 259 -11.77 2.05 -9.88
N LEU A 260 -13.11 2.08 -10.00
CA LEU A 260 -13.82 1.50 -11.14
C LEU A 260 -13.46 2.17 -12.48
N MET A 261 -13.27 3.49 -12.49
CA MET A 261 -12.87 4.23 -13.70
C MET A 261 -11.42 3.94 -14.12
N LEU A 262 -10.54 3.75 -13.13
CA LEU A 262 -9.10 3.53 -13.36
C LEU A 262 -8.74 2.10 -13.75
N ILE A 263 -9.64 1.12 -13.59
CA ILE A 263 -9.44 -0.24 -14.11
C ILE A 263 -9.30 -0.19 -15.65
N LEU A 264 -8.07 -0.41 -16.13
CA LEU A 264 -7.71 -0.47 -17.55
C LEU A 264 -8.26 -1.75 -18.17
N GLY A 265 -8.87 -1.62 -19.36
CA GLY A 265 -9.41 -2.74 -20.13
C GLY A 265 -10.88 -3.04 -19.81
N VAL A 266 -11.79 -2.67 -20.73
CA VAL A 266 -13.24 -2.80 -20.53
C VAL A 266 -13.85 -3.78 -21.53
N LYS A 267 -14.41 -4.85 -20.99
CA LYS A 267 -15.76 -5.29 -21.38
C LYS A 267 -16.68 -5.52 -20.17
N ASN A 268 -16.13 -5.70 -18.96
CA ASN A 268 -16.92 -6.09 -17.78
C ASN A 268 -16.85 -5.14 -16.57
N ARG A 269 -16.54 -3.84 -16.72
CA ARG A 269 -16.57 -2.88 -15.58
C ARG A 269 -17.90 -2.94 -14.81
N PHE A 270 -19.03 -3.05 -15.52
CA PHE A 270 -20.35 -3.21 -14.91
C PHE A 270 -20.48 -4.53 -14.12
N PHE A 271 -20.02 -5.65 -14.67
CA PHE A 271 -20.04 -6.95 -13.96
C PHE A 271 -19.07 -7.00 -12.78
N VAL A 272 -17.90 -6.37 -12.88
CA VAL A 272 -16.97 -6.20 -11.76
C VAL A 272 -17.63 -5.38 -10.66
N PHE A 273 -18.29 -4.27 -11.02
CA PHE A 273 -19.06 -3.45 -10.09
C PHE A 273 -20.23 -4.23 -9.45
N MET A 274 -21.04 -4.94 -10.23
CA MET A 274 -22.14 -5.75 -9.72
C MET A 274 -21.67 -6.89 -8.82
N ASN A 275 -20.60 -7.59 -9.19
CA ASN A 275 -20.01 -8.64 -8.36
C ASN A 275 -19.45 -8.03 -7.06
N TRP A 276 -18.85 -6.84 -7.13
CA TRP A 276 -18.37 -6.14 -5.94
C TRP A 276 -19.51 -5.70 -5.04
N VAL A 277 -20.60 -5.14 -5.58
CA VAL A 277 -21.83 -4.81 -4.84
C VAL A 277 -22.46 -6.08 -4.25
N TYR A 278 -22.51 -7.17 -5.00
CA TYR A 278 -23.02 -8.46 -4.53
C TYR A 278 -22.18 -8.99 -3.36
N ASN A 279 -20.86 -9.15 -3.52
CA ASN A 279 -19.95 -9.60 -2.46
C ASN A 279 -19.95 -8.66 -1.26
N TYR A 280 -20.12 -7.36 -1.52
CA TYR A 280 -20.40 -6.39 -0.49
C TYR A 280 -21.65 -6.86 0.26
N PHE A 281 -22.85 -6.90 -0.31
CA PHE A 281 -24.06 -7.26 0.42
C PHE A 281 -24.09 -8.68 1.02
N THR A 282 -23.58 -9.70 0.32
CA THR A 282 -23.64 -11.10 0.76
C THR A 282 -22.61 -11.46 1.82
N ARG A 283 -21.56 -10.64 2.00
CA ARG A 283 -20.47 -10.91 2.95
C ARG A 283 -19.81 -12.27 2.71
N ASP A 284 -19.87 -12.74 1.47
CA ASP A 284 -19.26 -13.99 1.02
C ASP A 284 -18.05 -13.64 0.17
N GLN A 285 -16.87 -13.78 0.75
CA GLN A 285 -15.64 -13.89 -0.02
C GLN A 285 -15.29 -15.37 -0.05
N ASN A 286 -15.34 -16.00 -1.22
CA ASN A 286 -14.88 -17.38 -1.40
C ASN A 286 -13.36 -17.44 -1.19
N LEU A 287 -12.89 -17.52 0.06
CA LEU A 287 -11.46 -17.61 0.42
C LEU A 287 -10.95 -19.07 0.47
N ARG A 288 -11.80 -20.06 0.16
CA ARG A 288 -11.62 -21.47 0.53
C ARG A 288 -10.55 -22.26 -0.25
N LEU A 289 -9.84 -21.63 -1.20
CA LEU A 289 -8.84 -22.33 -2.02
C LEU A 289 -7.42 -21.90 -1.64
N ILE A 290 -6.70 -22.79 -0.96
CA ILE A 290 -5.24 -22.70 -0.80
C ILE A 290 -4.62 -23.10 -2.13
N MET A 291 -4.03 -22.12 -2.84
CA MET A 291 -3.43 -22.35 -4.15
C MET A 291 -1.93 -22.52 -3.99
N LYS A 292 -1.43 -23.77 -4.05
CA LYS A 292 0.02 -24.03 -4.05
C LYS A 292 0.57 -23.80 -5.46
N HIS A 293 1.52 -22.89 -5.60
CA HIS A 293 2.36 -22.84 -6.81
C HIS A 293 3.33 -24.03 -6.78
N LYS A 294 3.51 -24.68 -7.93
CA LYS A 294 4.63 -25.61 -8.17
C LYS A 294 5.91 -24.83 -8.35
#